data_AF-A0A9X3F7C7-F1
#
_entry.id   AF-A0A9X3F7C7-F1
#
_cell.length_a   1.000
_cell.length_b   1.000
_cell.length_c   1.000
_cell.angle_alpha   90.00
_cell.angle_beta   90.00
_cell.angle_gamma   90.00
#
_symmetry.space_group_name_H-M   'P 1'
#
loop_
_entity.id
_entity.type
_entity.pdbx_description
1 polymer ?
#
loop_
_entity_poly.entity_id
_entity_poly.type
_entity_poly.pdbx_seq_one_letter_code
_entity_poly.pdbx_strand_id
1 'polypeptide(L)'
;MSACGETSHFYGFREGMNEMKARGLMVARMVAALVAALGAMLVGCRADCPSPEAVVMDRRSTRTLCVGDPWGDAALTSTTWPDAAGMTTTTDAMAESGLTESIGSTAMSTSMIMSEASSFAEQSESSINGDSPFCGNGIQEAGEACDDGNVVDDDACLSTCVEAKCGDGFVWADMEVCDDGNADDDDRCLGTCVPATCGDGHLNKVDESCDDGNVWSGDGCDSSCDLEYLMFATQAVFPGSFGTKAAADIKCQNEAAASGLPGTYVAWLSFSLGDLALAALPAGERLMRTDGVSIVFAAEALLKGDNTALMASVSLDAKGDSVAGFAWTGTLASGEPGADCSMWKAPENLGLVGSLNGKDAKWTQAGLSGCDELHHLYCFRRKDD
;
A
#
# COMPACT_ATOMS: atom_id res chain seq x y z
N MET A 1 -51.44 -48.43 -0.10
CA MET A 1 -51.26 -47.21 0.72
C MET A 1 -50.40 -46.27 -0.13
N SER A 2 -50.93 -45.33 -0.91
CA SER A 2 -51.88 -44.22 -0.57
C SER A 2 -51.22 -43.23 0.41
N ALA A 3 -51.19 -41.89 0.23
CA ALA A 3 -51.52 -40.98 -0.90
C ALA A 3 -50.90 -39.56 -0.56
N CYS A 4 -50.98 -38.44 -1.30
CA CYS A 4 -51.58 -38.08 -2.60
C CYS A 4 -50.99 -36.73 -3.13
N GLY A 5 -51.05 -36.48 -4.45
CA GLY A 5 -51.21 -35.14 -5.07
C GLY A 5 -49.92 -34.45 -5.56
N GLU A 6 -49.70 -34.11 -6.84
CA GLU A 6 -50.50 -33.29 -7.82
C GLU A 6 -50.60 -31.80 -7.42
N THR A 7 -50.71 -30.75 -8.26
CA THR A 7 -50.53 -30.42 -9.71
C THR A 7 -50.69 -28.87 -9.84
N SER A 8 -50.37 -28.13 -10.91
CA SER A 8 -49.35 -28.17 -11.98
C SER A 8 -49.41 -26.83 -12.76
N HIS A 9 -48.57 -26.62 -13.80
CA HIS A 9 -48.56 -25.49 -14.75
C HIS A 9 -48.27 -24.05 -14.25
N PHE A 10 -47.31 -23.38 -14.90
CA PHE A 10 -47.45 -21.97 -15.29
C PHE A 10 -46.87 -21.75 -16.69
N TYR A 11 -47.64 -21.11 -17.57
CA TYR A 11 -47.24 -20.74 -18.93
C TYR A 11 -47.55 -19.25 -19.10
N GLY A 12 -46.55 -18.47 -19.55
CA GLY A 12 -46.73 -17.12 -20.09
C GLY A 12 -47.07 -15.99 -19.10
N PHE A 13 -46.11 -15.09 -18.90
CA PHE A 13 -46.42 -13.66 -18.87
C PHE A 13 -45.27 -12.86 -19.50
N ARG A 14 -45.60 -12.11 -20.54
CA ARG A 14 -44.74 -11.17 -21.27
C ARG A 14 -45.43 -9.79 -21.16
N GLU A 15 -44.64 -8.72 -21.25
CA GLU A 15 -45.11 -7.32 -21.36
C GLU A 15 -45.69 -6.70 -20.08
N GLY A 16 -45.11 -5.56 -19.64
CA GLY A 16 -45.56 -4.85 -18.43
C GLY A 16 -44.57 -3.90 -17.73
N MET A 17 -43.40 -3.58 -18.31
CA MET A 17 -42.37 -2.75 -17.64
C MET A 17 -42.13 -1.35 -18.26
N ASN A 18 -43.09 -0.80 -19.02
CA ASN A 18 -42.97 0.53 -19.63
C ASN A 18 -44.03 1.53 -19.11
N GLU A 19 -44.39 1.50 -17.82
CA GLU A 19 -45.30 2.54 -17.27
C GLU A 19 -45.20 2.80 -15.74
N MET A 20 -44.01 2.77 -15.15
CA MET A 20 -43.82 3.12 -13.72
C MET A 20 -42.81 4.26 -13.50
N LYS A 21 -43.07 5.42 -14.13
CA LYS A 21 -42.38 6.70 -13.84
C LYS A 21 -43.35 7.81 -13.45
N ALA A 22 -44.21 7.54 -12.46
CA ALA A 22 -45.06 8.56 -11.83
C ALA A 22 -45.38 8.22 -10.36
N ARG A 23 -45.13 9.20 -9.47
CA ARG A 23 -45.59 9.28 -8.05
C ARG A 23 -44.96 8.27 -7.09
N GLY A 24 -43.93 8.70 -6.37
CA GLY A 24 -43.42 7.97 -5.20
C GLY A 24 -44.31 8.17 -3.97
N LEU A 25 -44.59 7.06 -3.26
CA LEU A 25 -44.81 7.03 -1.80
C LEU A 25 -44.80 5.58 -1.28
N MET A 26 -43.67 4.84 -1.32
CA MET A 26 -43.62 3.50 -0.69
C MET A 26 -42.25 2.95 -0.22
N VAL A 27 -41.22 3.78 -0.07
CA VAL A 27 -39.88 3.31 0.37
C VAL A 27 -39.90 2.70 1.80
N ALA A 28 -40.75 3.21 2.69
CA ALA A 28 -40.87 2.75 4.08
C ALA A 28 -41.35 1.29 4.27
N ARG A 29 -41.82 0.59 3.22
CA ARG A 29 -42.21 -0.82 3.28
C ARG A 29 -41.25 -1.79 2.59
N MET A 30 -40.27 -1.31 1.82
CA MET A 30 -39.24 -2.17 1.23
C MET A 30 -38.07 -2.45 2.17
N VAL A 31 -37.70 -1.49 3.03
CA VAL A 31 -36.57 -1.66 3.98
C VAL A 31 -36.81 -2.82 4.96
N ALA A 32 -38.05 -2.99 5.44
CA ALA A 32 -38.40 -4.09 6.34
C ALA A 32 -38.36 -5.49 5.68
N ALA A 33 -38.43 -5.57 4.35
CA ALA A 33 -38.36 -6.84 3.62
C ALA A 33 -36.92 -7.23 3.26
N LEU A 34 -36.01 -6.27 3.05
CA LEU A 34 -34.61 -6.56 2.71
C LEU A 34 -33.80 -7.08 3.92
N VAL A 35 -34.08 -6.57 5.12
CA VAL A 35 -33.36 -6.96 6.36
C VAL A 35 -33.62 -8.44 6.73
N ALA A 36 -34.71 -9.04 6.27
CA ALA A 36 -34.99 -10.47 6.46
C ALA A 36 -34.30 -11.39 5.42
N ALA A 37 -33.75 -10.85 4.33
CA ALA A 37 -33.20 -11.63 3.21
C ALA A 37 -31.67 -11.75 3.19
N LEU A 38 -30.95 -10.93 3.98
CA LEU A 38 -29.48 -10.88 4.02
C LEU A 38 -28.86 -11.57 5.26
N GLY A 39 -29.66 -12.27 6.06
CA GLY A 39 -29.19 -12.95 7.29
C GLY A 39 -28.71 -14.41 7.11
N ALA A 40 -28.60 -14.93 5.89
CA ALA A 40 -28.48 -16.39 5.66
C ALA A 40 -27.59 -16.81 4.46
N MET A 41 -26.44 -16.17 4.24
CA MET A 41 -25.39 -16.68 3.32
C MET A 41 -23.98 -16.38 3.84
N LEU A 42 -23.50 -17.14 4.82
CA LEU A 42 -22.08 -17.10 5.23
C LEU A 42 -21.57 -18.38 5.94
N VAL A 43 -21.90 -19.57 5.43
CA VAL A 43 -21.11 -20.80 5.68
C VAL A 43 -21.08 -21.63 4.39
N GLY A 44 -19.92 -21.78 3.77
CA GLY A 44 -19.81 -22.38 2.43
C GLY A 44 -18.43 -22.89 2.01
N CYS A 45 -17.45 -23.01 2.91
CA CYS A 45 -16.22 -23.73 2.61
C CYS A 45 -16.51 -25.23 2.61
N ARG A 46 -16.53 -25.86 1.43
CA ARG A 46 -16.65 -27.30 1.28
C ARG A 46 -15.31 -27.90 0.88
N ALA A 47 -14.66 -28.55 1.84
CA ALA A 47 -13.61 -29.54 1.61
C ALA A 47 -14.11 -30.87 2.19
N ASP A 48 -14.11 -31.94 1.38
CA ASP A 48 -14.59 -33.24 1.81
C ASP A 48 -13.51 -33.97 2.65
N CYS A 49 -13.72 -34.15 3.96
CA CYS A 49 -13.09 -35.21 4.76
C CYS A 49 -14.20 -36.18 5.23
N PRO A 50 -14.06 -37.51 5.08
CA PRO A 50 -15.14 -38.47 5.32
C PRO A 50 -15.23 -38.96 6.77
N SER A 51 -16.46 -39.02 7.28
CA SER A 51 -16.90 -39.53 8.60
C SER A 51 -16.54 -38.68 9.84
N PRO A 52 -17.32 -38.76 10.94
CA PRO A 52 -17.30 -37.73 11.98
C PRO A 52 -16.86 -38.27 13.35
N GLU A 53 -15.60 -38.09 13.73
CA GLU A 53 -15.19 -38.18 15.13
C GLU A 53 -13.88 -37.38 15.40
N ALA A 54 -13.88 -36.59 16.48
CA ALA A 54 -12.78 -35.77 17.02
C ALA A 54 -12.15 -34.65 16.15
N VAL A 55 -12.52 -33.39 16.47
CA VAL A 55 -11.72 -32.19 16.13
C VAL A 55 -11.20 -31.57 17.44
N VAL A 56 -9.90 -31.30 17.51
CA VAL A 56 -9.28 -30.51 18.58
C VAL A 56 -8.84 -29.16 18.01
N MET A 57 -9.26 -28.08 18.64
CA MET A 57 -8.92 -26.70 18.23
C MET A 57 -7.64 -26.22 18.92
N ASP A 58 -6.65 -25.80 18.13
CA ASP A 58 -5.53 -24.97 18.61
C ASP A 58 -5.75 -23.51 18.16
N ARG A 59 -5.43 -22.54 19.03
CA ARG A 59 -5.76 -21.11 18.85
C ARG A 59 -4.61 -20.28 18.26
N ARG A 60 -3.62 -20.87 17.58
CA ARG A 60 -2.47 -20.14 17.01
C ARG A 60 -2.06 -20.52 15.58
N SER A 61 -2.91 -21.18 14.78
CA SER A 61 -2.62 -21.39 13.35
C SER A 61 -3.88 -21.55 12.48
N THR A 62 -3.82 -21.11 11.23
CA THR A 62 -4.91 -21.18 10.22
C THR A 62 -4.87 -22.43 9.34
N ARG A 63 -4.13 -23.49 9.74
CA ARG A 63 -4.07 -24.77 9.01
C ARG A 63 -4.86 -25.88 9.70
N THR A 64 -5.77 -26.50 8.94
CA THR A 64 -6.46 -27.75 9.31
C THR A 64 -5.69 -28.96 8.78
N LEU A 65 -5.53 -30.00 9.59
CA LEU A 65 -4.94 -31.28 9.23
C LEU A 65 -5.97 -32.41 9.43
N CYS A 66 -6.34 -33.13 8.36
CA CYS A 66 -7.07 -34.41 8.49
C CYS A 66 -6.04 -35.54 8.69
N VAL A 67 -6.33 -36.50 9.57
CA VAL A 67 -5.43 -37.62 9.92
C VAL A 67 -5.90 -38.91 9.22
N GLY A 68 -5.00 -39.56 8.48
CA GLY A 68 -5.15 -40.95 8.06
C GLY A 68 -5.12 -41.20 6.55
N ASP A 69 -3.92 -41.20 5.95
CA ASP A 69 -3.65 -41.89 4.68
C ASP A 69 -2.52 -42.93 4.91
N PRO A 70 -2.69 -44.22 4.54
CA PRO A 70 -1.85 -45.31 5.04
C PRO A 70 -0.69 -45.69 4.11
N TRP A 71 0.32 -44.82 3.92
CA TRP A 71 1.61 -45.19 3.31
C TRP A 71 2.79 -45.00 4.29
N GLY A 72 3.03 -46.03 5.10
CA GLY A 72 4.37 -46.48 5.51
C GLY A 72 5.16 -45.63 6.51
N ASP A 73 5.08 -45.99 7.79
CA ASP A 73 5.98 -45.51 8.84
C ASP A 73 7.45 -45.86 8.58
N ALA A 74 8.34 -44.91 8.88
CA ALA A 74 9.76 -45.16 9.13
C ALA A 74 10.18 -44.52 10.48
N ALA A 75 9.74 -45.18 11.55
CA ALA A 75 10.25 -45.16 12.92
C ALA A 75 11.10 -43.95 13.39
N LEU A 76 10.55 -43.19 14.34
CA LEU A 76 11.35 -42.56 15.38
C LEU A 76 12.03 -43.65 16.22
N THR A 77 13.36 -43.72 16.17
CA THR A 77 14.15 -44.41 17.21
C THR A 77 15.32 -43.54 17.67
N SER A 78 15.41 -43.40 18.98
CA SER A 78 16.54 -42.86 19.73
C SER A 78 17.86 -43.59 19.50
N THR A 79 18.96 -42.84 19.46
CA THR A 79 20.31 -43.16 19.99
C THR A 79 21.16 -41.89 19.85
N THR A 80 21.62 -41.25 20.93
CA THR A 80 22.88 -41.50 21.68
C THR A 80 24.16 -41.54 20.84
N TRP A 81 25.20 -40.87 21.36
CA TRP A 81 26.59 -40.83 20.87
C TRP A 81 27.18 -42.23 20.60
N PRO A 82 28.23 -42.35 19.76
CA PRO A 82 29.60 -42.25 20.32
C PRO A 82 30.68 -41.59 19.42
N ASP A 83 31.69 -41.05 20.11
CA ASP A 83 33.14 -41.11 19.85
C ASP A 83 33.70 -41.23 18.43
N ALA A 84 34.54 -40.24 18.08
CA ALA A 84 35.70 -40.43 17.20
C ALA A 84 36.98 -40.04 17.95
N ALA A 85 37.62 -41.02 18.59
CA ALA A 85 38.97 -40.85 19.15
C ALA A 85 40.02 -40.90 18.02
N GLY A 86 40.91 -39.90 17.97
CA GLY A 86 41.89 -39.74 16.89
C GLY A 86 43.00 -38.74 17.19
N MET A 87 43.92 -39.13 18.10
CA MET A 87 45.24 -38.54 18.39
C MET A 87 45.93 -37.92 17.13
N THR A 88 46.71 -36.82 17.18
CA THR A 88 47.88 -36.57 18.05
C THR A 88 48.29 -35.08 18.21
N THR A 89 48.69 -34.69 19.44
CA THR A 89 49.81 -33.79 19.86
C THR A 89 50.25 -32.60 18.98
N THR A 90 50.53 -31.40 19.53
CA THR A 90 51.61 -31.12 20.52
C THR A 90 51.30 -30.09 21.62
N THR A 91 52.16 -30.13 22.63
CA THR A 91 52.32 -29.29 23.84
C THR A 91 52.49 -27.77 23.54
N ASP A 92 52.38 -26.81 24.47
CA ASP A 92 52.87 -26.78 25.87
C ASP A 92 52.20 -25.75 26.84
N ALA A 93 52.44 -25.98 28.13
CA ALA A 93 52.48 -25.04 29.28
C ALA A 93 51.20 -24.37 29.87
N MET A 94 51.05 -24.57 31.19
CA MET A 94 50.12 -23.87 32.11
C MET A 94 50.91 -23.04 33.14
N ALA A 95 50.26 -22.06 33.80
CA ALA A 95 50.58 -21.65 35.17
C ALA A 95 49.37 -20.97 35.85
N GLU A 96 49.19 -21.19 37.15
CA GLU A 96 47.98 -20.85 37.94
C GLU A 96 48.12 -19.60 38.84
N SER A 97 46.98 -19.20 39.45
CA SER A 97 46.76 -18.92 40.89
C SER A 97 46.02 -17.58 41.18
N GLY A 98 45.15 -17.45 42.19
CA GLY A 98 44.50 -18.46 43.04
C GLY A 98 43.95 -17.89 44.37
N LEU A 99 42.74 -18.35 44.78
CA LEU A 99 42.23 -18.47 46.18
C LEU A 99 41.99 -17.20 47.04
N THR A 100 41.21 -17.18 48.15
CA THR A 100 39.84 -17.64 48.53
C THR A 100 39.39 -16.87 49.81
N GLU A 101 38.11 -16.96 50.20
CA GLU A 101 37.46 -16.28 51.35
C GLU A 101 37.91 -16.72 52.77
N SER A 102 37.48 -15.97 53.83
CA SER A 102 36.66 -16.48 54.98
C SER A 102 36.82 -15.72 56.34
N ILE A 103 35.70 -15.48 57.08
CA ILE A 103 35.45 -15.25 58.55
C ILE A 103 36.36 -14.31 59.42
N GLY A 104 35.93 -13.67 60.54
CA GLY A 104 34.61 -13.47 61.17
C GLY A 104 34.66 -13.07 62.68
N SER A 105 33.70 -12.25 63.14
CA SER A 105 33.12 -12.13 64.53
C SER A 105 33.70 -11.21 65.66
N THR A 106 32.74 -10.55 66.37
CA THR A 106 32.70 -10.12 67.83
C THR A 106 33.59 -8.96 68.36
N ALA A 107 33.20 -8.10 69.34
CA ALA A 107 31.92 -7.82 70.04
C ALA A 107 31.94 -6.50 70.90
N MET A 108 30.75 -5.93 71.20
CA MET A 108 30.34 -5.16 72.43
C MET A 108 31.06 -3.84 72.86
N SER A 109 30.53 -2.96 73.73
CA SER A 109 29.16 -2.48 74.07
C SER A 109 29.20 -1.52 75.29
N THR A 110 28.72 -0.26 75.21
CA THR A 110 28.31 0.56 76.38
C THR A 110 27.27 1.64 76.02
N SER A 111 26.51 2.16 77.00
CA SER A 111 25.20 2.81 76.80
C SER A 111 24.97 4.08 77.66
N MET A 112 24.14 5.02 77.17
CA MET A 112 23.28 6.07 77.83
C MET A 112 23.85 6.88 79.03
N ILE A 113 23.66 8.20 79.20
CA ILE A 113 22.45 9.02 79.54
C ILE A 113 22.86 10.53 79.53
N MET A 114 22.05 11.62 79.60
CA MET A 114 20.59 11.86 79.56
C MET A 114 20.26 13.31 79.08
N SER A 115 18.99 13.54 78.71
CA SER A 115 18.15 14.77 78.77
C SER A 115 18.73 16.20 78.93
N GLU A 116 18.18 17.12 78.13
CA GLU A 116 17.33 18.23 78.63
C GLU A 116 16.33 18.69 77.54
N ALA A 117 15.20 19.30 77.93
CA ALA A 117 14.14 19.71 77.02
C ALA A 117 13.52 21.05 77.44
N SER A 118 13.35 21.98 76.49
CA SER A 118 12.35 23.06 76.59
C SER A 118 12.14 23.78 75.25
N SER A 119 10.86 24.11 74.99
CA SER A 119 10.34 25.23 74.17
C SER A 119 10.84 25.41 72.73
N PHE A 120 10.02 25.14 71.71
CA PHE A 120 8.84 25.93 71.26
C PHE A 120 9.21 27.10 70.34
N ALA A 121 9.18 26.81 69.04
CA ALA A 121 8.84 27.77 67.99
C ALA A 121 8.26 26.98 66.80
N GLU A 122 6.95 27.06 66.60
CA GLU A 122 6.37 26.75 65.29
C GLU A 122 6.84 27.86 64.34
N GLN A 123 7.75 27.54 63.44
CA GLN A 123 8.05 28.36 62.26
C GLN A 123 7.87 27.50 61.02
N SER A 124 6.61 27.33 60.64
CA SER A 124 6.24 27.19 59.24
C SER A 124 6.36 28.55 58.54
N GLU A 125 7.53 29.17 58.65
CA GLU A 125 7.94 30.23 57.74
C GLU A 125 8.34 29.51 56.46
N SER A 126 7.50 29.60 55.44
CA SER A 126 7.86 29.20 54.07
C SER A 126 9.20 29.83 53.75
N SER A 127 10.24 29.00 53.62
CA SER A 127 11.58 29.47 53.33
C SER A 127 11.60 29.95 51.89
N ILE A 128 11.29 31.24 51.69
CA ILE A 128 11.62 31.99 50.47
C ILE A 128 13.14 32.25 50.50
N ASN A 129 13.90 31.15 50.50
CA ASN A 129 15.26 31.14 50.00
C ASN A 129 15.17 31.12 48.47
N GLY A 130 16.21 31.61 47.81
CA GLY A 130 16.28 31.60 46.35
C GLY A 130 16.57 30.20 45.81
N ASP A 131 15.60 29.29 45.93
CA ASP A 131 15.52 28.16 45.02
C ASP A 131 15.38 28.72 43.60
N SER A 132 16.15 28.16 42.67
CA SER A 132 15.97 28.44 41.25
C SER A 132 14.62 27.85 40.84
N PRO A 133 13.81 28.54 40.01
CA PRO A 133 12.56 27.97 39.54
C PRO A 133 12.82 26.59 38.92
N PHE A 134 11.98 25.63 39.30
CA PHE A 134 12.17 24.21 39.02
C PHE A 134 10.86 23.58 38.57
N CYS A 135 10.87 23.13 37.32
CA CYS A 135 9.71 22.51 36.69
C CYS A 135 9.31 21.18 37.34
N GLY A 136 8.01 21.01 37.58
CA GLY A 136 7.41 19.82 38.15
C GLY A 136 7.23 19.88 39.67
N ASN A 137 7.14 21.09 40.24
CA ASN A 137 6.96 21.28 41.67
C ASN A 137 5.49 21.55 42.08
N GLY A 138 4.60 21.77 41.10
CA GLY A 138 3.17 22.04 41.26
C GLY A 138 2.83 23.53 41.42
N ILE A 139 3.79 24.43 41.18
CA ILE A 139 3.66 25.87 41.34
C ILE A 139 4.27 26.54 40.11
N GLN A 140 3.44 27.13 39.26
CA GLN A 140 3.92 27.90 38.11
C GLN A 140 4.67 29.16 38.56
N GLU A 141 5.99 29.20 38.36
CA GLU A 141 6.89 30.28 38.73
C GLU A 141 7.19 31.25 37.57
N ALA A 142 7.95 32.31 37.87
CA ALA A 142 8.22 33.38 36.91
C ALA A 142 9.23 32.96 35.83
N GLY A 143 8.71 32.50 34.69
CA GLY A 143 9.49 32.04 33.53
C GLY A 143 8.90 30.78 32.90
N GLU A 144 8.01 30.10 33.61
CA GLU A 144 7.39 28.84 33.23
C GLU A 144 6.05 29.09 32.53
N ALA A 145 5.80 28.43 31.40
CA ALA A 145 4.53 28.53 30.68
C ALA A 145 3.41 27.72 31.37
N CYS A 146 3.80 26.66 32.08
CA CYS A 146 2.99 25.74 32.86
C CYS A 146 3.87 25.13 33.96
N ASP A 147 3.26 24.56 35.00
CA ASP A 147 3.84 23.53 35.89
C ASP A 147 2.65 22.69 36.39
N ASP A 148 2.71 21.37 36.24
CA ASP A 148 1.62 20.46 36.59
C ASP A 148 1.91 19.61 37.86
N GLY A 149 3.12 19.70 38.41
CA GLY A 149 3.60 18.89 39.53
C GLY A 149 4.35 17.61 39.15
N ASN A 150 4.76 17.44 37.89
CA ASN A 150 5.53 16.28 37.46
C ASN A 150 6.61 16.62 36.39
N VAL A 151 7.36 15.62 35.90
CA VAL A 151 8.48 15.78 34.94
C VAL A 151 8.41 14.76 33.79
N VAL A 152 7.20 14.42 33.37
CA VAL A 152 6.89 13.50 32.29
C VAL A 152 6.44 14.33 31.09
N ASP A 153 7.01 14.06 29.93
CA ASP A 153 6.75 14.83 28.71
C ASP A 153 5.52 14.34 27.92
N ASP A 154 4.70 13.44 28.48
CA ASP A 154 3.51 12.86 27.82
C ASP A 154 2.17 13.50 28.22
N ASP A 155 2.21 14.64 28.93
CA ASP A 155 1.02 15.40 29.31
C ASP A 155 1.07 16.86 28.79
N ALA A 156 0.23 17.74 29.35
CA ALA A 156 0.08 19.12 28.87
C ALA A 156 1.30 20.03 29.19
N CYS A 157 2.21 19.61 30.07
CA CYS A 157 3.36 20.39 30.47
C CYS A 157 4.66 19.57 30.43
N LEU A 158 5.53 19.88 29.47
CA LEU A 158 6.82 19.22 29.36
C LEU A 158 7.67 19.46 30.61
N SER A 159 8.63 18.56 30.89
CA SER A 159 9.66 18.67 31.93
C SER A 159 10.56 19.93 31.82
N THR A 160 10.40 20.70 30.75
CA THR A 160 11.05 22.00 30.49
C THR A 160 10.17 23.21 30.81
N CYS A 161 8.96 23.00 31.34
CA CYS A 161 7.94 24.00 31.68
C CYS A 161 7.48 24.84 30.48
N VAL A 162 7.34 24.14 29.35
CA VAL A 162 6.72 24.60 28.11
C VAL A 162 5.43 23.79 27.91
N GLU A 163 4.35 24.43 27.50
CA GLU A 163 3.11 23.75 27.12
C GLU A 163 3.40 22.79 25.95
N ALA A 164 3.01 21.51 26.09
CA ALA A 164 3.16 20.50 25.06
C ALA A 164 2.35 20.85 23.80
N LYS A 165 2.97 20.70 22.62
CA LYS A 165 2.43 21.08 21.31
C LYS A 165 3.07 20.25 20.22
N CYS A 166 2.22 19.68 19.37
CA CYS A 166 2.61 19.07 18.11
C CYS A 166 3.78 19.75 17.37
N GLY A 167 4.80 18.95 17.09
CA GLY A 167 6.09 19.32 16.54
C GLY A 167 7.16 19.66 17.59
N ASP A 168 6.97 19.33 18.87
CA ASP A 168 7.95 19.61 19.95
C ASP A 168 8.90 18.45 20.27
N GLY A 169 8.60 17.25 19.78
CA GLY A 169 9.39 16.02 19.94
C GLY A 169 8.82 15.04 20.96
N PHE A 170 7.69 15.36 21.59
CA PHE A 170 7.05 14.55 22.61
C PHE A 170 5.56 14.34 22.28
N VAL A 171 5.05 13.13 22.53
CA VAL A 171 3.65 12.81 22.23
C VAL A 171 2.79 13.18 23.43
N TRP A 172 1.96 14.22 23.32
CA TRP A 172 0.96 14.53 24.34
C TRP A 172 -0.13 13.45 24.37
N ALA A 173 -0.09 12.58 25.37
CA ALA A 173 -1.01 11.45 25.52
C ALA A 173 -2.48 11.87 25.52
N ASP A 174 -3.33 11.03 24.93
CA ASP A 174 -4.76 11.23 24.67
C ASP A 174 -5.13 12.43 23.76
N MET A 175 -4.17 13.31 23.41
CA MET A 175 -4.36 14.45 22.49
C MET A 175 -3.72 14.21 21.12
N GLU A 176 -2.55 13.57 21.10
CA GLU A 176 -1.71 13.33 19.93
C GLU A 176 -1.45 11.83 19.77
N VAL A 177 -1.30 11.37 18.51
CA VAL A 177 -1.09 9.93 18.20
C VAL A 177 0.36 9.67 17.80
N CYS A 178 1.03 10.69 17.29
CA CYS A 178 2.46 10.73 16.98
C CYS A 178 2.97 12.16 17.21
N ASP A 179 4.28 12.29 17.37
CA ASP A 179 5.05 13.53 17.27
C ASP A 179 6.48 13.10 16.90
N ASP A 180 7.13 13.77 15.97
CA ASP A 180 8.52 13.53 15.60
C ASP A 180 9.42 14.78 15.65
N GLY A 181 8.96 15.83 16.32
CA GLY A 181 9.67 17.07 16.57
C GLY A 181 9.70 18.04 15.39
N ASN A 182 8.74 17.91 14.46
CA ASN A 182 8.73 18.70 13.24
C ASN A 182 7.30 18.97 12.71
N ALA A 183 7.19 19.64 11.56
CA ALA A 183 5.92 20.03 10.93
C ALA A 183 5.99 19.96 9.40
N ASP A 184 6.87 19.11 8.88
CA ASP A 184 6.82 18.58 7.52
C ASP A 184 5.70 17.53 7.49
N ASP A 185 4.91 17.51 6.43
CA ASP A 185 3.85 16.51 6.25
C ASP A 185 4.33 15.33 5.38
N ASP A 186 5.56 15.39 4.84
CA ASP A 186 6.09 14.41 3.90
C ASP A 186 6.85 13.23 4.59
N ASP A 187 6.54 12.95 5.86
CA ASP A 187 7.12 11.87 6.66
C ASP A 187 6.03 11.03 7.37
N ARG A 188 6.27 10.53 8.59
CA ARG A 188 5.36 9.63 9.30
C ARG A 188 4.32 10.36 10.16
N CYS A 189 4.54 11.61 10.50
CA CYS A 189 3.68 12.35 11.41
C CYS A 189 3.40 13.75 10.87
N LEU A 190 2.18 13.95 10.39
CA LEU A 190 1.76 15.26 9.87
C LEU A 190 1.92 16.34 10.95
N GLY A 191 2.10 17.59 10.56
CA GLY A 191 2.17 18.75 11.47
C GLY A 191 0.88 19.04 12.26
N THR A 192 -0.09 18.12 12.22
CA THR A 192 -1.29 18.04 13.07
C THR A 192 -1.28 16.86 14.04
N CYS A 193 -0.16 16.14 14.18
CA CYS A 193 0.07 15.01 15.08
C CYS A 193 -0.91 13.84 14.90
N VAL A 194 -1.24 13.64 13.63
CA VAL A 194 -1.94 12.49 13.08
C VAL A 194 -0.92 11.73 12.23
N PRO A 195 -0.83 10.39 12.33
CA PRO A 195 0.09 9.63 11.49
C PRO A 195 -0.30 9.79 10.03
N ALA A 196 0.70 10.00 9.16
CA ALA A 196 0.48 9.94 7.72
C ALA A 196 0.03 8.52 7.33
N THR A 197 -1.01 8.42 6.51
CA THR A 197 -1.58 7.15 6.07
C THR A 197 -2.03 7.22 4.62
N CYS A 198 -1.54 6.29 3.82
CA CYS A 198 -1.93 6.05 2.44
C CYS A 198 -3.39 6.41 2.10
N GLY A 199 -3.51 7.38 1.21
CA GLY A 199 -4.75 7.98 0.72
C GLY A 199 -5.24 9.19 1.51
N ASP A 200 -4.40 9.84 2.31
CA ASP A 200 -4.76 11.05 3.07
C ASP A 200 -4.42 12.37 2.35
N GLY A 201 -3.61 12.32 1.28
CA GLY A 201 -3.16 13.48 0.50
C GLY A 201 -1.73 13.93 0.78
N HIS A 202 -1.02 13.28 1.71
CA HIS A 202 0.34 13.59 2.13
C HIS A 202 1.27 12.41 1.84
N LEU A 203 2.45 12.67 1.28
CA LEU A 203 3.36 11.62 0.84
C LEU A 203 4.38 11.28 1.94
N ASN A 204 4.15 10.20 2.69
CA ASN A 204 5.16 9.70 3.64
C ASN A 204 6.37 9.12 2.89
N LYS A 205 7.41 9.93 2.66
CA LYS A 205 8.61 9.53 1.89
C LYS A 205 9.44 8.41 2.54
N VAL A 206 9.10 7.98 3.76
CA VAL A 206 9.79 6.90 4.48
C VAL A 206 9.20 5.53 4.12
N ASP A 207 7.89 5.42 3.96
CA ASP A 207 7.17 4.15 3.77
C ASP A 207 6.36 4.07 2.46
N GLU A 208 6.05 5.21 1.83
CA GLU A 208 5.15 5.31 0.68
C GLU A 208 5.89 5.77 -0.58
N SER A 209 5.52 5.19 -1.73
CA SER A 209 6.10 5.57 -3.03
C SER A 209 5.24 6.58 -3.80
N CYS A 210 3.99 6.75 -3.37
CA CYS A 210 3.03 7.72 -3.86
C CYS A 210 1.96 7.95 -2.79
N ASP A 211 1.24 9.06 -2.94
CA ASP A 211 -0.10 9.28 -2.39
C ASP A 211 -0.86 10.09 -3.45
N ASP A 212 -2.13 9.75 -3.71
CA ASP A 212 -3.01 10.50 -4.63
C ASP A 212 -4.32 10.97 -3.96
N GLY A 213 -4.34 11.00 -2.63
CA GLY A 213 -5.46 11.43 -1.80
C GLY A 213 -6.59 10.41 -1.70
N ASN A 214 -6.35 9.15 -2.10
CA ASN A 214 -7.30 8.06 -1.91
C ASN A 214 -6.64 6.66 -1.90
N VAL A 215 -7.45 5.59 -1.83
CA VAL A 215 -6.99 4.19 -1.72
C VAL A 215 -7.61 3.26 -2.77
N TRP A 216 -7.94 3.81 -3.94
CA TRP A 216 -8.43 3.03 -5.07
C TRP A 216 -7.24 2.39 -5.82
N SER A 217 -7.47 1.99 -7.07
CA SER A 217 -6.46 1.34 -7.91
C SER A 217 -6.87 1.53 -9.36
N GLY A 218 -5.91 1.75 -10.24
CA GLY A 218 -6.11 2.22 -11.61
C GLY A 218 -6.02 3.74 -11.76
N ASP A 219 -5.77 4.50 -10.70
CA ASP A 219 -5.68 5.96 -10.66
C ASP A 219 -4.26 6.53 -10.45
N GLY A 220 -3.27 5.70 -10.10
CA GLY A 220 -1.85 6.08 -10.11
C GLY A 220 -1.09 5.75 -8.83
N CYS A 221 -1.81 5.51 -7.74
CA CYS A 221 -1.34 4.95 -6.50
C CYS A 221 -2.29 3.82 -6.07
N ASP A 222 -1.79 2.67 -5.62
CA ASP A 222 -2.66 1.58 -5.16
C ASP A 222 -2.94 1.67 -3.65
N SER A 223 -3.86 0.85 -3.15
CA SER A 223 -4.28 0.81 -1.73
C SER A 223 -3.18 0.47 -0.71
N SER A 224 -1.94 0.21 -1.17
CA SER A 224 -0.74 -0.02 -0.36
C SER A 224 0.31 1.09 -0.55
N CYS A 225 -0.03 2.14 -1.29
CA CYS A 225 0.83 3.24 -1.70
C CYS A 225 2.07 2.83 -2.52
N ASP A 226 1.88 1.75 -3.29
CA ASP A 226 2.77 1.35 -4.38
C ASP A 226 2.39 2.07 -5.69
N LEU A 227 3.39 2.65 -6.36
CA LEU A 227 3.26 3.38 -7.61
C LEU A 227 2.65 2.53 -8.75
N GLU A 228 1.53 2.99 -9.31
CA GLU A 228 0.93 2.36 -10.47
C GLU A 228 1.45 2.95 -11.79
N TYR A 229 1.97 2.10 -12.66
CA TYR A 229 2.38 2.47 -14.01
C TYR A 229 1.24 2.23 -15.00
N LEU A 230 0.39 3.23 -15.14
CA LEU A 230 -0.80 3.17 -15.99
C LEU A 230 -0.46 3.32 -17.48
N MET A 231 -1.23 2.63 -18.31
CA MET A 231 -1.24 2.74 -19.77
C MET A 231 -2.68 2.75 -20.30
N PHE A 232 -3.01 3.78 -21.07
CA PHE A 232 -4.34 4.05 -21.60
C PHE A 232 -4.30 4.47 -23.08
N ALA A 233 -5.45 4.57 -23.73
CA ALA A 233 -5.60 5.14 -25.06
C ALA A 233 -6.30 6.51 -24.97
N THR A 234 -5.80 7.54 -25.66
CA THR A 234 -6.43 8.88 -25.61
C THR A 234 -7.87 8.82 -26.07
N GLN A 235 -8.80 9.44 -25.37
CA GLN A 235 -10.18 9.60 -25.84
C GLN A 235 -10.24 10.50 -27.09
N ALA A 236 -9.33 11.47 -27.19
CA ALA A 236 -9.14 12.27 -28.39
C ALA A 236 -8.43 11.50 -29.51
N VAL A 237 -8.75 11.83 -30.76
CA VAL A 237 -8.11 11.31 -31.98
C VAL A 237 -7.33 12.39 -32.72
N PHE A 238 -6.25 12.02 -33.40
CA PHE A 238 -5.30 12.93 -34.02
C PHE A 238 -4.80 12.42 -35.38
N PRO A 239 -4.46 13.32 -36.33
CA PRO A 239 -3.77 12.94 -37.55
C PRO A 239 -2.34 12.49 -37.24
N GLY A 240 -1.77 11.63 -38.07
CA GLY A 240 -0.37 11.17 -38.00
C GLY A 240 0.69 12.25 -38.31
N SER A 241 0.29 13.51 -38.38
CA SER A 241 1.15 14.66 -38.70
C SER A 241 1.33 15.62 -37.51
N PHE A 242 1.55 15.10 -36.29
CA PHE A 242 1.68 15.90 -35.05
C PHE A 242 3.10 16.45 -34.77
N GLY A 243 4.10 16.11 -35.58
CA GLY A 243 5.37 16.84 -35.70
C GLY A 243 6.57 16.24 -34.93
N THR A 244 6.50 16.12 -33.61
CA THR A 244 7.62 15.62 -32.77
C THR A 244 7.13 14.71 -31.66
N LYS A 245 8.01 13.88 -31.09
CA LYS A 245 7.66 13.02 -29.94
C LYS A 245 7.12 13.85 -28.77
N ALA A 246 7.79 14.95 -28.42
CA ALA A 246 7.33 15.88 -27.39
C ALA A 246 5.91 16.44 -27.66
N ALA A 247 5.53 16.69 -28.92
CA ALA A 247 4.18 17.16 -29.26
C ALA A 247 3.10 16.06 -29.09
N ALA A 248 3.48 14.78 -29.15
CA ALA A 248 2.61 13.66 -28.82
C ALA A 248 2.58 13.40 -27.29
N ASP A 249 3.73 13.46 -26.62
CA ASP A 249 3.83 13.32 -25.17
C ASP A 249 2.98 14.39 -24.45
N ILE A 250 2.97 15.64 -24.94
CA ILE A 250 2.09 16.71 -24.44
C ILE A 250 0.60 16.33 -24.54
N LYS A 251 0.17 15.58 -25.55
CA LYS A 251 -1.24 15.13 -25.66
C LYS A 251 -1.56 14.12 -24.56
N CYS A 252 -0.66 13.18 -24.31
CA CYS A 252 -0.77 12.22 -23.22
C CYS A 252 -0.78 12.89 -21.85
N GLN A 253 0.17 13.80 -21.58
CA GLN A 253 0.23 14.53 -20.31
C GLN A 253 -1.02 15.38 -20.07
N ASN A 254 -1.53 16.06 -21.11
CA ASN A 254 -2.74 16.87 -20.98
C ASN A 254 -3.98 16.02 -20.63
N GLU A 255 -4.11 14.82 -21.19
CA GLU A 255 -5.25 13.94 -20.92
C GLU A 255 -5.15 13.26 -19.56
N ALA A 256 -3.95 12.83 -19.15
CA ALA A 256 -3.67 12.33 -17.81
C ALA A 256 -3.97 13.39 -16.73
N ALA A 257 -3.41 14.60 -16.89
CA ALA A 257 -3.64 15.71 -15.97
C ALA A 257 -5.11 16.16 -15.92
N ALA A 258 -5.84 16.13 -17.05
CA ALA A 258 -7.28 16.39 -17.09
C ALA A 258 -8.15 15.28 -16.47
N SER A 259 -7.53 14.18 -16.05
CA SER A 259 -8.15 13.03 -15.39
C SER A 259 -7.64 12.82 -13.96
N GLY A 260 -6.72 13.67 -13.48
CA GLY A 260 -6.17 13.61 -12.12
C GLY A 260 -4.98 12.65 -11.94
N LEU A 261 -4.55 11.93 -12.98
CA LEU A 261 -3.51 10.91 -12.85
C LEU A 261 -2.14 11.52 -12.52
N PRO A 262 -1.43 11.06 -11.48
CA PRO A 262 -0.13 11.59 -11.07
C PRO A 262 1.03 11.10 -11.96
N GLY A 263 2.11 11.90 -11.99
CA GLY A 263 3.36 11.57 -12.70
C GLY A 263 3.41 11.96 -14.18
N THR A 264 4.49 11.58 -14.86
CA THR A 264 4.74 11.96 -16.25
C THR A 264 4.27 10.92 -17.27
N TYR A 265 3.34 11.28 -18.14
CA TYR A 265 2.82 10.44 -19.22
C TYR A 265 3.42 10.79 -20.59
N VAL A 266 3.76 9.76 -21.35
CA VAL A 266 4.38 9.85 -22.68
C VAL A 266 3.65 8.98 -23.70
N ALA A 267 3.77 9.34 -24.98
CA ALA A 267 3.20 8.59 -26.07
C ALA A 267 4.06 7.38 -26.44
N TRP A 268 3.43 6.21 -26.59
CA TRP A 268 4.00 5.03 -27.23
C TRP A 268 4.11 5.28 -28.74
N LEU A 269 5.22 5.89 -29.13
CA LEU A 269 5.55 6.19 -30.52
C LEU A 269 7.02 5.95 -30.76
N SER A 270 7.34 5.26 -31.85
CA SER A 270 8.71 5.18 -32.37
C SER A 270 8.90 6.08 -33.60
N PHE A 271 10.14 6.54 -33.77
CA PHE A 271 10.60 7.36 -34.89
C PHE A 271 11.75 6.64 -35.60
N SER A 272 11.74 6.69 -36.93
CA SER A 272 12.76 6.09 -37.81
C SER A 272 14.21 6.58 -37.59
N LEU A 273 14.42 7.59 -36.74
CA LEU A 273 15.72 8.23 -36.47
C LEU A 273 16.18 8.15 -35.00
N GLY A 274 15.54 7.32 -34.16
CA GLY A 274 16.13 6.87 -32.88
C GLY A 274 15.28 7.11 -31.62
N ASP A 275 14.25 7.95 -31.67
CA ASP A 275 13.30 8.08 -30.55
C ASP A 275 12.39 6.85 -30.53
N LEU A 276 12.72 5.84 -29.72
CA LEU A 276 11.97 4.59 -29.60
C LEU A 276 10.94 4.67 -28.48
N ALA A 277 9.76 4.07 -28.68
CA ALA A 277 8.75 3.94 -27.63
C ALA A 277 9.28 3.20 -26.38
N LEU A 278 10.14 2.20 -26.59
CA LEU A 278 10.75 1.39 -25.53
C LEU A 278 11.66 2.18 -24.61
N ALA A 279 12.31 3.24 -25.12
CA ALA A 279 13.34 3.97 -24.38
C ALA A 279 12.80 4.76 -23.18
N ALA A 280 11.48 4.96 -23.11
CA ALA A 280 10.80 5.62 -22.00
C ALA A 280 10.01 4.65 -21.10
N LEU A 281 10.02 3.34 -21.39
CA LEU A 281 9.27 2.36 -20.60
C LEU A 281 9.77 2.29 -19.15
N PRO A 282 8.86 2.14 -18.17
CA PRO A 282 9.23 1.85 -16.79
C PRO A 282 9.73 0.39 -16.68
N ALA A 283 11.03 0.21 -16.89
CA ALA A 283 11.67 -1.10 -16.95
C ALA A 283 11.49 -1.91 -15.65
N GLY A 284 11.12 -3.19 -15.77
CA GLY A 284 10.77 -4.09 -14.67
C GLY A 284 9.35 -3.92 -14.11
N GLU A 285 8.67 -2.81 -14.39
CA GLU A 285 7.41 -2.46 -13.72
C GLU A 285 6.18 -3.08 -14.38
N ARG A 286 5.15 -3.35 -13.57
CA ARG A 286 3.84 -3.85 -14.04
C ARG A 286 3.07 -2.71 -14.71
N LEU A 287 2.78 -2.85 -16.01
CA LEU A 287 1.88 -1.93 -16.71
C LEU A 287 0.43 -2.34 -16.51
N MET A 288 -0.39 -1.39 -16.07
CA MET A 288 -1.80 -1.59 -15.76
C MET A 288 -2.68 -0.65 -16.56
N ARG A 289 -3.96 -1.01 -16.67
CA ARG A 289 -5.00 -0.17 -17.23
C ARG A 289 -5.71 0.60 -16.10
N THR A 290 -6.43 1.66 -16.45
CA THR A 290 -7.18 2.54 -15.55
C THR A 290 -8.34 1.90 -14.77
N ASP A 291 -8.50 0.57 -14.87
CA ASP A 291 -9.41 -0.25 -14.05
C ASP A 291 -8.66 -1.26 -13.16
N GLY A 292 -7.37 -1.02 -12.89
CA GLY A 292 -6.49 -1.89 -12.11
C GLY A 292 -6.09 -3.21 -12.79
N VAL A 293 -6.56 -3.46 -14.03
CA VAL A 293 -6.26 -4.72 -14.74
C VAL A 293 -4.89 -4.63 -15.41
N SER A 294 -3.99 -5.54 -15.04
CA SER A 294 -2.67 -5.70 -15.67
C SER A 294 -2.77 -5.88 -17.18
N ILE A 295 -1.98 -5.11 -17.93
CA ILE A 295 -1.70 -5.31 -19.36
C ILE A 295 -0.56 -6.32 -19.50
N VAL A 296 0.54 -6.09 -18.76
CA VAL A 296 1.70 -6.98 -18.62
C VAL A 296 2.31 -6.86 -17.22
N PHE A 297 2.90 -7.95 -16.69
CA PHE A 297 3.58 -7.94 -15.39
C PHE A 297 4.98 -7.30 -15.39
N ALA A 298 5.55 -7.00 -16.56
CA ALA A 298 6.79 -6.26 -16.73
C ALA A 298 6.71 -5.52 -18.07
N ALA A 299 7.04 -4.23 -18.09
CA ALA A 299 6.86 -3.35 -19.24
C ALA A 299 7.53 -3.88 -20.53
N GLU A 300 8.70 -4.50 -20.43
CA GLU A 300 9.45 -5.08 -21.54
C GLU A 300 8.73 -6.28 -22.18
N ALA A 301 7.74 -6.87 -21.50
CA ALA A 301 6.91 -7.94 -22.07
C ALA A 301 5.91 -7.43 -23.12
N LEU A 302 5.73 -6.12 -23.28
CA LEU A 302 4.96 -5.51 -24.36
C LEU A 302 5.47 -5.88 -25.77
N LEU A 303 6.74 -6.32 -25.89
CA LEU A 303 7.38 -6.58 -27.18
C LEU A 303 8.23 -7.85 -27.12
N LYS A 304 7.62 -8.97 -27.48
CA LYS A 304 8.27 -10.28 -27.64
C LYS A 304 8.05 -10.85 -29.05
N GLY A 305 7.97 -9.97 -30.06
CA GLY A 305 7.63 -10.33 -31.43
C GLY A 305 6.21 -10.89 -31.53
N ASP A 306 6.03 -11.91 -32.38
CA ASP A 306 4.73 -12.57 -32.60
C ASP A 306 4.16 -13.27 -31.35
N ASN A 307 4.99 -13.53 -30.32
CA ASN A 307 4.58 -14.11 -29.04
C ASN A 307 4.13 -13.06 -28.00
N THR A 308 3.96 -11.80 -28.41
CA THR A 308 3.40 -10.76 -27.55
C THR A 308 1.94 -11.09 -27.24
N ALA A 309 1.66 -11.42 -25.99
CA ALA A 309 0.32 -11.70 -25.47
C ALA A 309 0.03 -10.76 -24.29
N LEU A 310 -0.75 -9.72 -24.54
CA LEU A 310 -1.25 -8.83 -23.49
C LEU A 310 -2.35 -9.54 -22.70
N MET A 311 -2.33 -9.38 -21.38
CA MET A 311 -3.38 -9.90 -20.50
C MET A 311 -4.69 -9.13 -20.72
N ALA A 312 -4.60 -7.80 -20.77
CA ALA A 312 -5.67 -6.88 -21.14
C ALA A 312 -5.30 -6.06 -22.38
N SER A 313 -6.30 -5.69 -23.17
CA SER A 313 -6.15 -4.80 -24.32
C SER A 313 -6.20 -3.34 -23.86
N VAL A 314 -5.37 -2.49 -24.43
CA VAL A 314 -5.32 -1.05 -24.11
C VAL A 314 -6.50 -0.35 -24.79
N SER A 315 -7.64 -0.40 -24.11
CA SER A 315 -8.99 -0.12 -24.63
C SER A 315 -9.82 0.75 -23.67
N LEU A 316 -9.19 1.34 -22.65
CA LEU A 316 -9.78 2.36 -21.79
C LEU A 316 -8.96 3.66 -21.90
N ASP A 317 -9.60 4.79 -21.64
CA ASP A 317 -8.94 6.10 -21.54
C ASP A 317 -8.43 6.40 -20.13
N ALA A 318 -7.90 7.62 -19.94
CA ALA A 318 -7.38 8.11 -18.66
C ALA A 318 -8.42 8.16 -17.52
N LYS A 319 -9.72 7.95 -17.80
CA LYS A 319 -10.83 7.95 -16.84
C LYS A 319 -11.46 6.57 -16.67
N GLY A 320 -10.97 5.57 -17.38
CA GLY A 320 -11.57 4.23 -17.42
C GLY A 320 -12.75 4.10 -18.40
N ASP A 321 -13.06 5.12 -19.21
CA ASP A 321 -14.10 5.03 -20.24
C ASP A 321 -13.59 4.17 -21.43
N SER A 322 -14.47 3.38 -22.04
CA SER A 322 -14.08 2.45 -23.11
C SER A 322 -13.82 3.16 -24.45
N VAL A 323 -12.64 2.90 -25.03
CA VAL A 323 -12.18 3.44 -26.31
C VAL A 323 -12.03 2.32 -27.33
N ALA A 324 -12.49 2.53 -28.56
CA ALA A 324 -12.45 1.54 -29.64
C ALA A 324 -11.98 2.15 -30.96
N GLY A 325 -11.11 1.43 -31.67
CA GLY A 325 -10.51 1.90 -32.91
C GLY A 325 -9.05 1.45 -33.00
N PHE A 326 -8.22 2.34 -33.53
CA PHE A 326 -6.77 2.15 -33.63
C PHE A 326 -6.03 3.33 -32.97
N ALA A 327 -4.78 3.09 -32.59
CA ALA A 327 -3.86 4.14 -32.14
C ALA A 327 -2.61 4.19 -33.04
N TRP A 328 -2.04 5.38 -33.22
CA TRP A 328 -0.73 5.52 -33.85
C TRP A 328 0.36 4.89 -32.99
N THR A 329 1.29 4.17 -33.62
CA THR A 329 2.41 3.52 -32.92
C THR A 329 3.75 3.77 -33.59
N GLY A 330 3.86 3.60 -34.91
CA GLY A 330 5.15 3.56 -35.59
C GLY A 330 6.12 2.50 -35.04
N THR A 331 5.64 1.53 -34.25
CA THR A 331 6.45 0.54 -33.52
C THR A 331 6.02 -0.87 -33.95
N LEU A 332 6.94 -1.61 -34.58
CA LEU A 332 6.71 -3.00 -34.96
C LEU A 332 6.58 -3.89 -33.72
N ALA A 333 6.01 -5.08 -33.86
CA ALA A 333 5.87 -6.06 -32.77
C ALA A 333 7.21 -6.58 -32.23
N SER A 334 8.31 -6.38 -32.97
CA SER A 334 9.69 -6.58 -32.51
C SER A 334 10.24 -5.45 -31.63
N GLY A 335 9.57 -4.30 -31.59
CA GLY A 335 10.03 -3.06 -30.95
C GLY A 335 10.80 -2.12 -31.84
N GLU A 336 11.15 -2.55 -33.05
CA GLU A 336 11.85 -1.72 -34.04
C GLU A 336 10.93 -0.62 -34.62
N PRO A 337 11.49 0.51 -35.09
CA PRO A 337 10.74 1.49 -35.85
C PRO A 337 10.06 0.90 -37.08
N GLY A 338 8.76 1.19 -37.22
CA GLY A 338 7.95 0.90 -38.39
C GLY A 338 7.72 2.14 -39.25
N ALA A 339 6.64 2.14 -40.03
CA ALA A 339 6.21 3.32 -40.77
C ALA A 339 5.73 4.40 -39.81
N ASP A 340 6.27 5.62 -39.93
CA ASP A 340 6.15 6.68 -38.92
C ASP A 340 5.67 8.02 -39.51
N CYS A 341 4.95 8.03 -40.64
CA CYS A 341 4.51 9.27 -41.29
C CYS A 341 5.68 10.24 -41.63
N SER A 342 6.87 9.70 -41.92
CA SER A 342 8.13 10.43 -42.08
C SER A 342 8.46 11.31 -40.88
N MET A 343 8.69 10.66 -39.73
CA MET A 343 8.83 11.30 -38.42
C MET A 343 7.63 12.15 -38.00
N TRP A 344 6.42 11.68 -38.32
CA TRP A 344 5.12 12.26 -37.95
C TRP A 344 4.90 13.67 -38.51
N LYS A 345 5.37 13.92 -39.73
CA LYS A 345 5.35 15.24 -40.40
C LYS A 345 4.67 15.26 -41.77
N ALA A 346 4.58 14.12 -42.46
CA ALA A 346 4.06 14.03 -43.82
C ALA A 346 2.66 13.38 -43.83
N PRO A 347 1.56 14.16 -43.89
CA PRO A 347 0.20 13.62 -43.92
C PRO A 347 -0.08 12.74 -45.16
N GLU A 348 0.66 12.93 -46.26
CA GLU A 348 0.54 12.17 -47.51
C GLU A 348 1.12 10.74 -47.45
N ASN A 349 1.84 10.40 -46.37
CA ASN A 349 2.50 9.11 -46.21
C ASN A 349 1.64 8.12 -45.40
N LEU A 350 2.23 6.96 -45.08
CA LEU A 350 1.62 5.94 -44.24
C LEU A 350 2.31 5.87 -42.86
N GLY A 351 1.52 5.64 -41.83
CA GLY A 351 1.97 5.35 -40.46
C GLY A 351 1.46 3.99 -40.01
N LEU A 352 2.21 3.35 -39.11
CA LEU A 352 1.80 2.11 -38.46
C LEU A 352 0.83 2.39 -37.32
N VAL A 353 -0.25 1.62 -37.28
CA VAL A 353 -1.27 1.66 -36.23
C VAL A 353 -1.39 0.34 -35.48
N GLY A 354 -1.74 0.44 -34.20
CA GLY A 354 -2.11 -0.63 -33.30
C GLY A 354 -3.62 -0.69 -33.08
N SER A 355 -4.17 -1.87 -32.78
CA SER A 355 -5.59 -2.07 -32.48
C SER A 355 -5.86 -1.93 -30.98
N LEU A 356 -6.78 -1.05 -30.59
CA LEU A 356 -7.15 -0.88 -29.17
C LEU A 356 -7.72 -2.16 -28.54
N ASN A 357 -8.32 -3.03 -29.37
CA ASN A 357 -8.84 -4.35 -28.95
C ASN A 357 -7.81 -5.49 -29.16
N GLY A 358 -6.60 -5.18 -29.60
CA GLY A 358 -5.52 -6.14 -29.78
C GLY A 358 -5.00 -6.66 -28.44
N LYS A 359 -4.83 -7.98 -28.37
CA LYS A 359 -4.06 -8.66 -27.30
C LYS A 359 -2.88 -9.47 -27.84
N ASP A 360 -2.83 -9.67 -29.16
CA ASP A 360 -1.68 -10.21 -29.89
C ASP A 360 -0.78 -9.06 -30.37
N ALA A 361 0.25 -9.37 -31.16
CA ALA A 361 1.13 -8.40 -31.82
C ALA A 361 0.41 -7.23 -32.55
N LYS A 362 -0.88 -7.36 -32.90
CA LYS A 362 -1.68 -6.29 -33.53
C LYS A 362 -2.01 -5.16 -32.57
N TRP A 363 -1.79 -5.33 -31.27
CA TRP A 363 -1.90 -4.22 -30.31
C TRP A 363 -0.98 -3.06 -30.72
N THR A 364 0.20 -3.32 -31.30
CA THR A 364 1.11 -2.28 -31.83
C THR A 364 1.23 -2.29 -33.36
N GLN A 365 1.03 -3.44 -34.01
CA GLN A 365 1.22 -3.65 -35.45
C GLN A 365 -0.04 -4.26 -36.10
N ALA A 366 -1.16 -3.55 -36.08
CA ALA A 366 -2.40 -3.98 -36.74
C ALA A 366 -2.37 -3.77 -38.26
N GLY A 367 -1.72 -2.70 -38.72
CA GLY A 367 -1.65 -2.35 -40.14
C GLY A 367 -1.09 -0.96 -40.39
N LEU A 368 -1.25 -0.48 -41.62
CA LEU A 368 -0.88 0.88 -42.05
C LEU A 368 -2.13 1.73 -42.26
N SER A 369 -2.07 3.02 -41.92
CA SER A 369 -3.09 4.03 -42.19
C SER A 369 -2.48 5.24 -42.90
N GLY A 370 -3.29 5.96 -43.68
CA GLY A 370 -2.94 7.31 -44.17
C GLY A 370 -2.75 8.28 -43.02
N CYS A 371 -1.73 9.12 -43.08
CA CYS A 371 -1.34 10.01 -41.97
C CYS A 371 -2.25 11.24 -41.81
N ASP A 372 -3.20 11.43 -42.73
CA ASP A 372 -4.34 12.34 -42.65
C ASP A 372 -5.54 11.78 -41.85
N GLU A 373 -5.61 10.45 -41.67
CA GLU A 373 -6.64 9.78 -40.86
C GLU A 373 -6.49 10.06 -39.35
N LEU A 374 -7.62 10.05 -38.63
CA LEU A 374 -7.66 10.33 -37.20
C LEU A 374 -7.65 9.04 -36.38
N HIS A 375 -6.59 8.83 -35.59
CA HIS A 375 -6.45 7.70 -34.67
C HIS A 375 -6.06 8.17 -33.26
N HIS A 376 -6.26 7.30 -32.28
CA HIS A 376 -5.91 7.55 -30.88
C HIS A 376 -4.38 7.55 -30.69
N LEU A 377 -3.91 7.89 -29.50
CA LEU A 377 -2.54 7.63 -29.05
C LEU A 377 -2.57 6.67 -27.86
N TYR A 378 -1.61 5.75 -27.80
CA TYR A 378 -1.32 5.05 -26.56
C TYR A 378 -0.44 5.92 -25.68
N CYS A 379 -0.85 6.08 -24.43
CA CYS A 379 -0.16 6.88 -23.43
C CYS A 379 0.20 5.99 -22.24
N PHE A 380 1.39 6.17 -21.68
CA PHE A 380 1.83 5.42 -20.50
C PHE A 380 2.68 6.28 -19.57
N ARG A 381 2.62 5.98 -18.27
CA ARG A 381 3.46 6.60 -17.25
C ARG A 381 4.91 6.15 -17.43
N ARG A 382 5.85 7.08 -17.56
CA ARG A 382 7.29 6.74 -17.51
C ARG A 382 7.71 6.44 -16.06
N LYS A 383 8.89 5.86 -15.88
CA LYS A 383 9.59 5.97 -14.60
C LYS A 383 10.23 7.35 -14.53
N ASP A 384 9.80 8.15 -13.56
CA ASP A 384 10.46 9.39 -13.19
C ASP A 384 11.69 9.01 -12.32
N ASP A 385 12.85 9.62 -12.58
CA ASP A 385 14.18 9.24 -12.03
C ASP A 385 14.42 9.69 -10.57
#